data_AF-A0A9D8DNX9-F1
#
_entry.id   AF-A0A9D8DNX9-F1
#
_cell.length_a   1.000
_cell.length_b   1.000
_cell.length_c   1.000
_cell.angle_alpha   90.00
_cell.angle_beta   90.00
_cell.angle_gamma   90.00
#
_symmetry.space_group_name_H-M   'P 1'
#
loop_
_entity.id
_entity.type
_entity.pdbx_description
1 polymer ?
#
loop_
_entity_poly.entity_id
_entity_poly.type
_entity_poly.pdbx_seq_one_letter_code
_entity_poly.pdbx_strand_id
1 'polypeptide(L)'
;MSGLWTPSGEHVPSPEDASDVPSIPPDAPSTEEEAALAAEMQRVRAELMTTPVIDIVANHALGLWQLAVLHLTPDAGTEPDLDQAAIAIDAMGGIVDGLGDRLGANAEPLREALSQLRLAYVQVRERGGGTSAD
;
A
#
# COMPACT_ATOMS: atom_id res chain seq x y z
N MET A 1 14.05 -5.80 22.92
CA MET A 1 15.01 -4.95 22.16
C MET A 1 16.17 -5.82 21.74
N SER A 2 16.19 -6.24 20.47
CA SER A 2 17.28 -6.99 19.85
C SER A 2 18.57 -6.18 19.89
N GLY A 3 19.67 -6.85 20.25
CA GLY A 3 20.99 -6.26 20.41
C GLY A 3 21.50 -5.58 19.14
N LEU A 4 22.20 -4.47 19.37
CA LEU A 4 22.88 -3.65 18.38
C LEU A 4 23.77 -4.51 17.47
N TRP A 5 23.57 -4.37 16.16
CA TRP A 5 24.52 -4.81 15.15
C TRP A 5 25.48 -3.65 14.82
N THR A 6 26.78 -3.83 15.04
CA THR A 6 27.83 -2.96 14.49
C THR A 6 28.48 -3.64 13.28
N PRO A 7 28.86 -2.90 12.22
CA PRO A 7 29.18 -3.47 10.91
C PRO A 7 30.62 -4.00 10.79
N SER A 8 31.28 -4.29 11.91
CA SER A 8 32.60 -4.92 11.95
C SER A 8 32.50 -6.14 12.85
N GLY A 9 32.81 -7.32 12.28
CA GLY A 9 32.45 -8.63 12.81
C GLY A 9 32.89 -8.98 14.24
N GLU A 10 32.12 -9.92 14.78
CA GLU A 10 32.37 -10.84 15.91
C GLU A 10 32.54 -10.24 17.33
N HIS A 11 31.43 -10.25 18.07
CA HIS A 11 31.46 -10.56 19.49
C HIS A 11 30.62 -11.81 19.74
N VAL A 12 31.29 -12.92 20.00
CA VAL A 12 30.66 -14.10 20.62
C VAL A 12 30.72 -13.85 22.14
N PRO A 13 29.59 -13.70 22.83
CA PRO A 13 29.62 -13.49 24.27
C PRO A 13 30.17 -14.75 24.95
N SER A 14 31.18 -14.55 25.81
CA SER A 14 31.78 -15.62 26.61
C SER A 14 30.74 -16.15 27.62
N PRO A 15 30.65 -17.46 27.87
CA PRO A 15 29.56 -18.07 28.67
C PRO A 15 29.63 -17.78 30.18
N GLU A 16 30.50 -16.88 30.64
CA GLU A 16 30.71 -16.61 32.07
C GLU A 16 29.90 -15.43 32.63
N ASP A 17 29.16 -14.67 31.81
CA ASP A 17 28.32 -13.54 32.26
C ASP A 17 26.81 -13.83 32.28
N ALA A 18 26.40 -15.10 32.23
CA ALA A 18 24.99 -15.51 32.17
C ALA A 18 24.23 -15.44 33.52
N SER A 19 24.68 -14.65 34.48
CA SER A 19 24.08 -14.57 35.82
C SER A 19 23.87 -13.15 36.33
N ASP A 20 23.37 -12.24 35.50
CA ASP A 20 22.59 -11.08 35.98
C ASP A 20 21.93 -10.30 34.83
N VAL A 21 20.92 -10.88 34.18
CA VAL A 21 20.02 -10.11 33.31
C VAL A 21 18.77 -9.80 34.11
N PRO A 22 18.49 -8.54 34.48
CA PRO A 22 17.20 -8.17 35.03
C PRO A 22 16.12 -8.57 34.03
N SER A 23 15.15 -9.38 34.45
CA SER A 23 13.98 -9.72 33.65
C SER A 23 13.21 -8.45 33.31
N ILE A 24 13.44 -7.88 32.13
CA ILE A 24 12.60 -6.83 31.55
C ILE A 24 11.24 -7.49 31.30
N PRO A 25 10.14 -7.06 31.95
CA PRO A 25 8.82 -7.56 31.63
C PRO A 25 8.52 -7.25 30.15
N PRO A 26 7.79 -8.09 29.41
CA PRO A 26 7.33 -7.71 28.08
C PRO A 26 6.50 -6.43 28.17
N ASP A 27 6.67 -5.51 27.20
CA ASP A 27 5.81 -4.34 26.94
C ASP A 27 4.38 -4.80 26.60
N ALA A 28 3.66 -5.33 27.59
CA ALA A 28 2.23 -5.57 27.48
C ALA A 28 1.54 -4.22 27.67
N PRO A 29 0.63 -3.81 26.75
CA PRO A 29 -0.09 -2.56 26.91
C PRO A 29 -0.82 -2.56 28.25
N SER A 30 -0.77 -1.41 28.93
CA SER A 30 -1.52 -1.21 30.16
C SER A 30 -3.02 -1.28 29.89
N THR A 31 -3.81 -1.61 30.92
CA THR A 31 -5.29 -1.68 30.81
C THR A 31 -5.91 -0.37 30.32
N GLU A 32 -5.27 0.77 30.60
CA GLU A 32 -5.71 2.09 30.10
C GLU A 32 -5.43 2.26 28.61
N GLU A 33 -4.28 1.81 28.11
CA GLU A 33 -3.94 1.82 26.68
C GLU A 33 -4.85 0.89 25.87
N GLU A 34 -5.15 -0.30 26.40
CA GLU A 34 -6.12 -1.22 25.78
C GLU A 34 -7.52 -0.60 25.68
N ALA A 35 -7.98 0.07 26.74
CA ALA A 35 -9.27 0.76 26.75
C ALA A 35 -9.31 1.93 25.76
N ALA A 36 -8.22 2.69 25.64
CA ALA A 36 -8.10 3.78 24.68
C ALA A 36 -8.12 3.28 23.22
N LEU A 37 -7.39 2.20 22.92
CA LEU A 37 -7.40 1.57 21.60
C LEU A 37 -8.79 1.04 21.24
N ALA A 38 -9.48 0.39 22.18
CA ALA A 38 -10.84 -0.09 21.98
C ALA A 38 -11.83 1.05 21.67
N ALA A 39 -11.73 2.16 22.40
CA ALA A 39 -12.56 3.35 22.16
C ALA A 39 -12.30 3.95 20.77
N GLU A 40 -11.04 3.99 20.32
CA GLU A 40 -10.68 4.47 18.98
C GLU A 40 -11.25 3.57 17.88
N MET A 41 -11.08 2.25 18.02
CA MET A 41 -11.65 1.28 17.08
C MET A 41 -13.17 1.39 16.97
N GLN A 42 -13.85 1.63 18.10
CA GLN A 42 -15.30 1.85 18.11
C GLN A 42 -15.69 3.15 17.40
N ARG A 43 -14.90 4.23 17.55
CA ARG A 43 -15.12 5.48 16.83
C ARG A 43 -14.95 5.30 15.32
N VAL A 44 -13.85 4.69 14.89
CA VAL A 44 -13.59 4.40 13.46
C VAL A 44 -14.72 3.53 12.88
N ARG A 45 -15.17 2.51 13.62
CA ARG A 45 -16.29 1.66 13.19
C ARG A 45 -17.59 2.47 13.04
N ALA A 46 -17.88 3.37 13.98
CA ALA A 46 -19.08 4.20 13.91
C ALA A 46 -19.03 5.15 12.70
N GLU A 47 -17.88 5.76 12.43
CA GLU A 47 -17.66 6.61 11.26
C GLU A 47 -17.88 5.84 9.95
N LEU A 48 -17.26 4.67 9.80
CA LEU A 48 -17.41 3.81 8.62
C LEU A 48 -18.85 3.39 8.35
N MET A 49 -19.68 3.27 9.38
CA MET A 49 -21.11 2.96 9.24
C MET A 49 -21.94 4.14 8.72
N THR A 50 -21.45 5.37 8.86
CA THR A 50 -22.14 6.59 8.38
C THR A 50 -21.71 7.01 6.98
N THR A 51 -20.51 6.62 6.55
CA THR A 51 -20.00 6.92 5.21
C THR A 51 -20.65 6.03 4.17
N PRO A 52 -21.16 6.58 3.04
CA PRO A 52 -21.65 5.76 1.95
C PRO A 52 -20.56 4.81 1.45
N VAL A 53 -20.85 3.51 1.42
CA VAL A 53 -19.91 2.47 0.99
C VAL A 53 -19.33 2.76 -0.40
N ILE A 54 -20.12 3.37 -1.28
CA ILE A 54 -19.69 3.68 -2.64
C ILE A 54 -18.59 4.74 -2.69
N ASP A 55 -18.57 5.69 -1.74
CA ASP A 55 -17.53 6.71 -1.66
C ASP A 55 -16.22 6.10 -1.17
N ILE A 56 -16.30 5.15 -0.24
CA ILE A 56 -15.15 4.35 0.20
C ILE A 56 -14.60 3.55 -0.99
N VAL A 57 -15.45 2.85 -1.74
CA VAL A 57 -15.02 2.08 -2.92
C VAL A 57 -14.40 2.97 -3.99
N ALA A 58 -14.98 4.15 -4.26
CA ALA A 58 -14.41 5.12 -5.18
C ALA A 58 -13.02 5.60 -4.72
N ASN A 59 -12.84 5.83 -3.42
CA ASN A 59 -11.53 6.16 -2.85
C ASN A 59 -10.50 5.03 -3.05
N HIS A 60 -10.91 3.76 -2.94
CA HIS A 60 -10.01 2.63 -3.23
C HIS A 60 -9.64 2.57 -4.72
N ALA A 61 -10.57 2.85 -5.63
CA ALA A 61 -10.27 2.94 -7.07
C ALA A 61 -9.26 4.05 -7.37
N LEU A 62 -9.36 5.20 -6.67
CA LEU A 62 -8.38 6.27 -6.78
C LEU A 62 -7.00 5.87 -6.25
N GLY A 63 -6.93 5.12 -5.14
CA GLY A 63 -5.67 4.57 -4.63
C GLY A 63 -4.99 3.62 -5.62
N LEU A 64 -5.77 2.76 -6.29
CA LEU A 64 -5.25 1.89 -7.35
C LEU A 64 -4.74 2.68 -8.55
N TRP A 65 -5.44 3.75 -8.93
CA TRP A 65 -4.95 4.68 -9.96
C TRP A 65 -3.61 5.30 -9.58
N GLN A 66 -3.45 5.78 -8.34
CA GLN A 66 -2.19 6.36 -7.85
C GLN A 66 -1.04 5.35 -7.88
N LEU A 67 -1.29 4.11 -7.45
CA LEU A 67 -0.30 3.03 -7.50
C LEU A 67 0.16 2.76 -8.94
N ALA A 68 -0.79 2.66 -9.88
CA ALA A 68 -0.45 2.45 -11.28
C ALA A 68 0.38 3.61 -11.86
N VAL A 69 0.01 4.86 -11.55
CA VAL A 69 0.79 6.03 -11.97
C VAL A 69 2.21 6.00 -11.40
N LEU A 70 2.37 5.69 -10.12
CA LEU A 70 3.69 5.62 -9.47
C LEU A 70 4.62 4.62 -10.16
N HIS A 71 4.09 3.46 -10.57
CA HIS A 71 4.86 2.44 -11.29
C HIS A 71 5.09 2.76 -12.78
N LEU A 72 4.18 3.50 -13.42
CA LEU A 72 4.33 3.93 -14.82
C LEU A 72 5.28 5.13 -14.98
N THR A 73 5.28 6.05 -14.02
CA THR A 73 6.08 7.27 -14.02
C THR A 73 6.89 7.38 -12.74
N PRO A 74 7.87 6.49 -12.52
CA PRO A 74 8.68 6.53 -11.32
C PRO A 74 9.66 7.71 -11.34
N ASP A 75 10.26 8.00 -10.18
CA ASP A 75 11.27 9.06 -10.05
C ASP A 75 12.48 8.84 -10.97
N ALA A 76 13.17 9.93 -11.28
CA ALA A 76 14.32 9.93 -12.18
C ALA A 76 15.40 8.90 -11.75
N GLY A 77 15.79 8.04 -12.69
CA GLY A 77 16.77 6.98 -12.46
C GLY A 77 16.17 5.61 -12.13
N THR A 78 14.84 5.49 -12.04
CA THR A 78 14.13 4.22 -11.92
C THR A 78 13.40 3.90 -13.22
N GLU A 79 13.45 2.64 -13.66
CA GLU A 79 12.68 2.20 -14.83
C GLU A 79 11.21 1.93 -14.46
N PRO A 80 10.25 2.21 -15.35
CA PRO A 80 8.85 1.86 -15.13
C PRO A 80 8.65 0.35 -14.90
N ASP A 81 7.85 -0.01 -13.90
CA ASP A 81 7.49 -1.39 -13.61
C ASP A 81 6.10 -1.70 -14.18
N LEU A 82 6.08 -2.30 -15.37
CA LEU A 82 4.85 -2.62 -16.08
C LEU A 82 4.08 -3.76 -15.43
N ASP A 83 4.73 -4.69 -14.74
CA ASP A 83 4.03 -5.82 -14.12
C ASP A 83 3.25 -5.33 -12.88
N GLN A 84 3.86 -4.47 -12.06
CA GLN A 84 3.18 -3.85 -10.92
C GLN A 84 2.10 -2.86 -11.37
N ALA A 85 2.35 -2.05 -12.40
CA ALA A 85 1.34 -1.16 -12.96
C ALA A 85 0.13 -1.92 -13.50
N ALA A 86 0.34 -3.07 -14.17
CA ALA A 86 -0.74 -3.89 -14.71
C ALA A 86 -1.67 -4.42 -13.61
N ILE A 87 -1.12 -4.90 -12.49
CA ILE A 87 -1.91 -5.37 -11.34
C ILE A 87 -2.86 -4.28 -10.83
N ALA A 88 -2.36 -3.05 -10.67
CA ALA A 88 -3.16 -1.93 -10.19
C ALA A 88 -4.24 -1.51 -11.21
N ILE A 89 -3.90 -1.49 -12.51
CA ILE A 89 -4.84 -1.21 -13.60
C ILE A 89 -5.97 -2.25 -13.65
N ASP A 90 -5.64 -3.53 -13.55
CA ASP A 90 -6.60 -4.62 -13.60
C ASP A 90 -7.53 -4.62 -12.39
N ALA A 91 -6.99 -4.36 -11.19
CA ALA A 91 -7.77 -4.21 -9.97
C ALA A 91 -8.75 -3.02 -10.08
N MET A 92 -8.28 -1.87 -10.60
CA MET A 92 -9.15 -0.72 -10.84
C MET A 92 -10.23 -1.05 -11.88
N GLY A 93 -9.86 -1.76 -12.96
CA GLY A 93 -10.79 -2.25 -13.98
C GLY A 93 -11.86 -3.15 -13.39
N GLY A 94 -11.50 -4.10 -12.51
CA GLY A 94 -12.46 -4.97 -11.83
C GLY A 94 -13.52 -4.19 -11.03
N ILE A 95 -13.14 -3.09 -10.39
CA ILE A 95 -14.08 -2.22 -9.66
C ILE A 95 -14.95 -1.43 -10.65
N VAL A 96 -14.33 -0.74 -11.61
CA VAL A 96 -15.02 0.18 -12.53
C VAL A 96 -15.96 -0.57 -13.46
N ASP A 97 -15.46 -1.62 -14.12
CA ASP A 97 -16.22 -2.41 -15.08
C ASP A 97 -17.25 -3.30 -14.34
N GLY A 98 -16.90 -3.81 -13.16
CA GLY A 98 -17.78 -4.68 -12.37
C GLY A 98 -18.94 -3.97 -11.67
N LEU A 99 -18.76 -2.71 -11.23
CA LEU A 99 -19.81 -1.93 -10.58
C LEU A 99 -20.61 -1.07 -11.57
N GLY A 100 -19.96 -0.56 -12.63
CA GLY A 100 -20.60 0.26 -13.65
C GLY A 100 -21.41 1.42 -13.04
N ASP A 101 -22.70 1.51 -13.40
CA ASP A 101 -23.58 2.59 -12.94
C ASP A 101 -23.83 2.59 -11.43
N ARG A 102 -23.51 1.51 -10.71
CA ARG A 102 -23.61 1.46 -9.23
C ARG A 102 -22.60 2.39 -8.55
N LEU A 103 -21.58 2.86 -9.27
CA LEU A 103 -20.64 3.90 -8.82
C LEU A 103 -21.29 5.30 -8.72
N GLY A 104 -22.50 5.47 -9.25
CA GLY A 104 -23.23 6.73 -9.18
C GLY A 104 -22.45 7.87 -9.83
N ALA A 105 -22.30 8.99 -9.11
CA ALA A 105 -21.58 10.16 -9.59
C ALA A 105 -20.10 9.89 -9.92
N ASN A 106 -19.50 8.83 -9.35
CA ASN A 106 -18.10 8.48 -9.58
C ASN A 106 -17.89 7.63 -10.84
N ALA A 107 -18.96 7.10 -11.46
CA ALA A 107 -18.84 6.16 -12.57
C ALA A 107 -18.08 6.75 -13.77
N GLU A 108 -18.48 7.92 -14.23
CA GLU A 108 -17.87 8.56 -15.41
C GLU A 108 -16.43 9.02 -15.16
N PRO A 109 -16.12 9.74 -14.06
CA PRO A 109 -14.75 10.13 -13.76
C PRO A 109 -13.79 8.92 -13.64
N LEU A 110 -14.23 7.83 -13.01
CA LEU A 110 -13.39 6.64 -12.83
C LEU A 110 -13.18 5.87 -14.15
N ARG A 111 -14.18 5.80 -15.03
CA ARG A 111 -14.03 5.22 -16.38
C ARG A 111 -13.03 5.99 -17.22
N GLU A 112 -13.11 7.32 -17.18
CA GLU A 112 -12.18 8.18 -17.91
C GLU A 112 -10.75 8.03 -17.37
N ALA A 113 -10.57 8.07 -16.04
CA ALA A 113 -9.27 7.87 -15.41
C ALA A 113 -8.64 6.50 -15.75
N LEU A 114 -9.44 5.42 -15.73
CA LEU A 114 -8.99 4.09 -16.13
C LEU A 114 -8.58 4.03 -17.61
N SER A 115 -9.31 4.71 -18.48
CA SER A 115 -9.01 4.77 -19.91
C SER A 115 -7.69 5.48 -20.19
N GLN A 116 -7.47 6.63 -19.53
CA GLN A 116 -6.20 7.36 -19.61
C GLN A 116 -5.03 6.53 -19.08
N LEU A 117 -5.24 5.80 -17.98
CA LEU A 117 -4.22 4.96 -17.37
C LEU A 117 -3.82 3.78 -18.28
N ARG A 118 -4.80 3.10 -18.89
CA ARG A 118 -4.57 2.03 -19.88
C ARG A 118 -3.81 2.56 -21.10
N LEU A 119 -4.12 3.78 -21.57
CA LEU A 119 -3.39 4.42 -22.67
C LEU A 119 -1.94 4.73 -22.28
N ALA A 120 -1.71 5.32 -21.10
CA ALA A 120 -0.38 5.60 -20.59
C ALA A 120 0.48 4.32 -20.48
N TYR A 121 -0.11 3.23 -19.98
CA TYR A 121 0.56 1.93 -19.90
C TYR A 121 1.08 1.45 -21.26
N VAL A 122 0.25 1.50 -22.31
CA VAL A 122 0.64 1.08 -23.66
C VAL A 122 1.79 1.94 -24.19
N GLN A 123 1.71 3.27 -24.01
CA GLN A 123 2.75 4.19 -24.45
C GLN A 123 4.11 3.93 -23.76
N VAL A 124 4.10 3.65 -22.45
CA VAL A 124 5.32 3.31 -21.70
C VAL A 124 5.88 1.98 -22.17
N ARG A 125 5.03 0.97 -22.36
CA ARG A 125 5.43 -0.35 -22.86
C ARG A 125 6.09 -0.29 -24.24
N GLU A 126 5.53 0.50 -25.16
CA GLU A 126 6.11 0.68 -26.49
C GLU A 126 7.47 1.39 -26.45
N ARG A 127 7.65 2.36 -25.55
CA ARG A 127 8.93 3.04 -25.35
C ARG A 127 10.02 2.10 -24.81
N GLY A 128 9.67 1.24 -23.86
CA GLY A 128 10.58 0.22 -23.32
C GLY A 128 10.94 -0.85 -24.35
N GLY A 129 9.96 -1.35 -25.09
CA GLY A 129 10.16 -2.38 -26.12
C GLY A 129 10.91 -1.90 -27.36
N GLY A 130 10.84 -0.61 -27.68
CA GLY A 130 11.56 -0.01 -28.82
C GLY A 130 13.08 0.12 -28.65
N THR A 131 13.60 -0.05 -27.43
CA THR A 131 15.04 0.12 -27.14
C THR A 131 15.84 -1.18 -27.26
N SER A 132 15.18 -2.35 -27.33
CA SER A 132 15.85 -3.67 -27.40
C SER A 132 16.04 -4.22 -28.83
N ALA A 133 15.77 -3.43 -29.87
CA ALA A 133 15.74 -3.89 -31.27
C ALA A 133 16.83 -3.31 -32.20
N ASP A 134 17.89 -2.69 -31.67
CA ASP A 134 19.04 -2.17 -32.44
C ASP A 134 20.37 -2.82 -32.02
#